data_AF-A0A9P6BP47-F1
#
_entry.id   AF-A0A9P6BP47-F1
#
_cell.length_a   1.000
_cell.length_b   1.000
_cell.length_c   1.000
_cell.angle_alpha   90.00
_cell.angle_beta   90.00
_cell.angle_gamma   90.00
#
_symmetry.space_group_name_H-M   'P 1'
#
loop_
_entity.id
_entity.type
_entity.pdbx_description
1 polymer ?
#
loop_
_entity_poly.entity_id
_entity_poly.type
_entity_poly.pdbx_seq_one_letter_code
_entity_poly.pdbx_strand_id
1 'polypeptide(L)'
;MQPPESTNDSTLRRRGINQPDINNQDGSTAQTTALESSTTTTTTTTTTTSTSTPSSPSDTSNPNDRTVYYNGQAYEGTGRLPRDAPFTPTYVNAYTFNSAVAFISLIVTVSFFYFKIIAGILESPQIGPDREFQSSMSYMGPSDQGEPRPMLTPLCPMPEQFLETRKQRGSGDGTSDDDDDCALFGKIVVLADSISTYGYTHATHGWLGSLSDEWVGRADVALRGFPGYNTHWVKSIFPDLLHQESKSVNVAPVKLVIIALGTDDASLPNTRQYVSLDAYKENLRSLINSIRYPESPNYSPDTQVILVTPAPLHDTMWEASLAAVNKTLDRSNSMTKEYVDACVQVGEELQLPVVNVWHDIQCQVDGTCQLHESERLEDYLMDGFHLQRMGNEVLYKGIMNAVALHYPQLHPICWPTVFPGYNTESSPEQSILKRHCNSNNHNNNNKI
;
A
#
# COMPACT_ATOMS: atom_id res chain seq x y z
N MET A 1 -12.06 -64.45 -4.52
CA MET A 1 -13.31 -64.11 -3.83
C MET A 1 -13.79 -62.77 -4.37
N GLN A 2 -15.02 -62.74 -4.87
CA GLN A 2 -15.73 -61.55 -5.37
C GLN A 2 -16.01 -60.51 -4.27
N PRO A 3 -16.34 -59.25 -4.65
CA PRO A 3 -16.64 -58.12 -3.77
C PRO A 3 -18.14 -58.00 -3.46
N PRO A 4 -18.59 -56.91 -2.80
CA PRO A 4 -19.85 -56.26 -3.18
C PRO A 4 -19.62 -54.76 -3.43
N GLU A 5 -19.88 -54.23 -4.63
CA GLU A 5 -21.17 -53.86 -5.25
C GLU A 5 -21.89 -52.63 -4.64
N SER A 6 -22.06 -51.67 -5.55
CA SER A 6 -22.80 -50.41 -5.51
C SER A 6 -24.31 -50.58 -5.38
N THR A 7 -25.00 -49.55 -4.89
CA THR A 7 -26.28 -49.12 -5.49
C THR A 7 -26.43 -47.60 -5.46
N ASN A 8 -26.74 -47.06 -6.64
CA ASN A 8 -27.34 -45.75 -6.89
C ASN A 8 -28.77 -45.72 -6.31
N ASP A 9 -29.31 -44.55 -5.96
CA ASP A 9 -30.32 -43.91 -6.82
C ASP A 9 -30.61 -42.44 -6.44
N SER A 10 -30.80 -41.71 -7.51
CA SER A 10 -31.29 -40.36 -7.71
C SER A 10 -32.74 -40.14 -7.29
N THR A 11 -33.13 -38.91 -6.94
CA THR A 11 -34.03 -38.06 -7.74
C THR A 11 -34.62 -36.87 -6.96
N LEU A 12 -34.39 -35.67 -7.51
CA LEU A 12 -35.34 -34.60 -7.79
C LEU A 12 -36.37 -34.18 -6.72
N ARG A 13 -36.30 -32.90 -6.33
CA ARG A 13 -37.45 -31.99 -6.54
C ARG A 13 -37.07 -30.52 -6.61
N ARG A 14 -37.22 -30.00 -7.83
CA ARG A 14 -37.38 -28.59 -8.20
C ARG A 14 -38.76 -28.11 -7.73
N ARG A 15 -38.85 -26.99 -7.01
CA ARG A 15 -40.00 -26.08 -7.02
C ARG A 15 -39.49 -24.66 -6.83
N GLY A 16 -39.58 -23.87 -7.90
CA GLY A 16 -39.67 -22.43 -7.76
C GLY A 16 -41.07 -22.03 -7.31
N ILE A 17 -41.21 -20.76 -6.91
CA ILE A 17 -42.26 -19.80 -7.25
C ILE A 17 -42.42 -18.77 -6.11
N ASN A 18 -42.33 -17.49 -6.52
CA ASN A 18 -42.95 -16.26 -5.98
C ASN A 18 -42.34 -15.48 -4.80
N GLN A 19 -41.81 -14.31 -5.18
CA GLN A 19 -42.00 -13.02 -4.50
C GLN A 19 -43.48 -12.75 -4.14
N PRO A 20 -43.69 -11.87 -3.15
CA PRO A 20 -44.46 -10.66 -3.48
C PRO A 20 -43.84 -9.38 -2.93
N ASP A 21 -43.93 -8.32 -3.73
CA ASP A 21 -43.93 -6.92 -3.29
C ASP A 21 -45.29 -6.57 -2.69
N ILE A 22 -45.32 -5.89 -1.53
CA ILE A 22 -46.43 -5.00 -1.13
C ILE A 22 -45.88 -3.75 -0.44
N ASN A 23 -46.28 -2.60 -0.98
CA ASN A 23 -46.09 -1.24 -0.48
C ASN A 23 -47.06 -0.88 0.67
N ASN A 24 -46.63 0.11 1.47
CA ASN A 24 -47.42 1.15 2.18
C ASN A 24 -48.45 0.74 3.25
N GLN A 25 -48.36 1.26 4.48
CA GLN A 25 -48.81 2.59 4.91
C GLN A 25 -48.81 2.76 6.45
N ASP A 26 -48.49 3.97 6.90
CA ASP A 26 -48.96 4.75 8.07
C ASP A 26 -49.09 4.15 9.49
N GLY A 27 -48.63 4.92 10.50
CA GLY A 27 -49.24 4.89 11.83
C GLY A 27 -48.34 5.24 13.03
N SER A 28 -48.14 6.54 13.27
CA SER A 28 -48.00 7.22 14.59
C SER A 28 -48.14 6.36 15.86
N THR A 29 -47.18 6.44 16.80
CA THR A 29 -47.38 7.15 18.10
C THR A 29 -46.09 7.22 18.92
N ALA A 30 -45.93 8.38 19.57
CA ALA A 30 -44.84 8.75 20.47
C ALA A 30 -44.88 8.00 21.82
N GLN A 31 -43.72 7.84 22.46
CA GLN A 31 -43.60 8.13 23.89
C GLN A 31 -42.16 8.47 24.31
N THR A 32 -42.07 9.69 24.82
CA THR A 32 -41.03 10.37 25.60
C THR A 32 -40.67 9.64 26.90
N THR A 33 -39.39 9.71 27.29
CA THR A 33 -38.96 10.15 28.63
C THR A 33 -37.48 10.54 28.59
N ALA A 34 -37.20 11.83 28.69
CA ALA A 34 -35.89 12.38 29.03
C ALA A 34 -35.96 12.91 30.48
N LEU A 35 -34.92 12.64 31.27
CA LEU A 35 -34.75 13.11 32.63
C LEU A 35 -34.02 14.47 32.64
N GLU A 36 -34.45 15.31 33.58
CA GLU A 36 -34.08 16.70 33.80
C GLU A 36 -32.63 16.92 34.29
N SER A 37 -32.05 18.08 33.97
CA SER A 37 -31.24 18.84 34.93
C SER A 37 -31.06 20.31 34.53
N SER A 38 -31.61 21.16 35.41
CA SER A 38 -31.17 22.49 35.88
C SER A 38 -30.89 23.67 34.91
N THR A 39 -31.78 24.65 35.09
CA THR A 39 -31.78 26.08 34.74
C THR A 39 -30.63 26.90 35.33
N THR A 40 -30.15 27.90 34.58
CA THR A 40 -29.91 29.27 35.09
C THR A 40 -30.16 30.28 33.97
N THR A 41 -31.06 31.24 34.24
CA THR A 41 -31.57 32.26 33.32
C THR A 41 -30.83 33.58 33.51
N THR A 42 -30.41 34.24 32.43
CA THR A 42 -30.34 35.71 32.37
C THR A 42 -30.88 36.18 31.02
N THR A 43 -32.03 36.84 31.07
CA THR A 43 -32.79 37.46 29.97
C THR A 43 -32.10 38.74 29.48
N THR A 44 -32.19 39.07 28.19
CA THR A 44 -32.76 40.36 27.68
C THR A 44 -32.93 40.31 26.15
N THR A 45 -34.17 40.01 25.74
CA THR A 45 -35.00 40.67 24.71
C THR A 45 -34.45 40.95 23.30
N THR A 46 -34.98 40.19 22.33
CA THR A 46 -34.93 40.46 20.88
C THR A 46 -36.35 40.77 20.41
N THR A 47 -36.56 41.87 19.68
CA THR A 47 -37.85 42.22 19.09
C THR A 47 -37.93 41.72 17.64
N THR A 48 -38.93 40.88 17.38
CA THR A 48 -39.45 40.39 16.09
C THR A 48 -39.99 41.53 15.22
N THR A 49 -40.05 41.46 13.88
CA THR A 49 -41.14 40.89 13.05
C THR A 49 -40.82 41.21 11.57
N SER A 50 -40.71 40.25 10.66
CA SER A 50 -41.73 39.59 9.80
C SER A 50 -42.22 40.39 8.57
N THR A 51 -41.96 39.79 7.39
CA THR A 51 -42.82 39.65 6.18
C THR A 51 -43.32 40.89 5.41
N SER A 52 -43.00 40.96 4.11
CA SER A 52 -43.95 40.64 3.01
C SER A 52 -43.45 41.14 1.64
N THR A 53 -43.58 40.28 0.63
CA THR A 53 -43.47 40.59 -0.80
C THR A 53 -44.80 41.12 -1.34
N PRO A 54 -44.83 42.16 -2.20
CA PRO A 54 -46.00 42.49 -2.99
C PRO A 54 -45.84 42.13 -4.48
N SER A 55 -46.98 41.75 -5.04
CA SER A 55 -47.30 41.36 -6.41
C SER A 55 -47.19 42.49 -7.46
N SER A 56 -46.95 42.10 -8.71
CA SER A 56 -46.92 42.95 -9.91
C SER A 56 -48.28 43.60 -10.25
N PRO A 57 -48.26 44.79 -10.87
CA PRO A 57 -49.27 45.21 -11.82
C PRO A 57 -48.70 45.26 -13.25
N SER A 58 -49.53 44.86 -14.20
CA SER A 58 -49.36 45.09 -15.64
C SER A 58 -49.61 46.56 -15.97
N ASP A 59 -48.69 47.23 -16.66
CA ASP A 59 -49.08 48.31 -17.58
C ASP A 59 -48.08 48.52 -18.71
N THR A 60 -48.68 48.90 -19.83
CA THR A 60 -48.18 49.15 -21.17
C THR A 60 -47.30 50.39 -21.26
N SER A 61 -46.02 50.24 -21.62
CA SER A 61 -45.20 51.37 -22.08
C SER A 61 -44.16 50.94 -23.13
N ASN A 62 -43.93 51.85 -24.08
CA ASN A 62 -43.10 51.71 -25.28
C ASN A 62 -41.69 51.19 -24.93
N PRO A 63 -41.15 50.14 -25.60
CA PRO A 63 -39.90 49.47 -25.20
C PRO A 63 -38.62 50.34 -25.26
N ASN A 64 -38.73 51.62 -25.65
CA ASN A 64 -37.63 52.58 -25.71
C ASN A 64 -37.59 53.61 -24.54
N ASP A 65 -38.55 53.58 -23.61
CA ASP A 65 -38.46 54.37 -22.37
C ASP A 65 -37.92 53.52 -21.22
N ARG A 66 -36.60 53.59 -21.01
CA ARG A 66 -35.94 53.01 -19.84
C ARG A 66 -35.44 54.13 -18.93
N THR A 67 -35.99 54.19 -17.72
CA THR A 67 -35.50 55.04 -16.63
C THR A 67 -34.14 54.52 -16.16
N VAL A 68 -33.12 55.38 -16.19
CA VAL A 68 -31.77 55.05 -15.70
C VAL A 68 -31.53 55.78 -14.39
N TYR A 69 -31.01 55.05 -13.39
CA TYR A 69 -30.69 55.60 -12.08
C TYR A 69 -29.18 55.87 -11.97
N TYR A 70 -28.81 57.08 -11.56
CA TYR A 70 -27.43 57.45 -11.25
C TYR A 70 -27.40 58.30 -9.99
N ASN A 71 -26.57 57.91 -9.01
CA ASN A 71 -26.53 58.51 -7.66
C ASN A 71 -27.90 58.66 -6.98
N GLY A 72 -28.81 57.70 -7.17
CA GLY A 72 -30.11 57.66 -6.50
C GLY A 72 -31.20 58.58 -7.09
N GLN A 73 -30.92 59.28 -8.19
CA GLN A 73 -31.93 60.03 -8.95
C GLN A 73 -32.31 59.31 -10.25
N ALA A 74 -33.60 59.40 -10.60
CA ALA A 74 -34.19 58.80 -11.79
C ALA A 74 -34.15 59.77 -12.97
N TYR A 75 -33.68 59.31 -14.13
CA TYR A 75 -33.69 60.06 -15.38
C TYR A 75 -34.48 59.27 -16.42
N GLU A 76 -35.57 59.85 -16.95
CA GLU A 76 -36.46 59.20 -17.91
C GLU A 76 -36.15 59.62 -19.35
N GLY A 77 -36.10 58.64 -20.26
CA GLY A 77 -35.86 58.83 -21.70
C GLY A 77 -34.63 58.09 -22.26
N THR A 78 -34.76 57.53 -23.47
CA THR A 78 -33.79 56.87 -24.40
C THR A 78 -32.70 55.93 -23.83
N GLY A 79 -32.61 55.71 -22.52
CA GLY A 79 -31.67 54.77 -21.89
C GLY A 79 -30.20 55.21 -21.89
N ARG A 80 -29.88 56.51 -22.04
CA ARG A 80 -28.51 57.04 -21.96
C ARG A 80 -28.41 58.20 -20.97
N LEU A 81 -27.36 58.18 -20.13
CA LEU A 81 -27.07 59.27 -19.18
C LEU A 81 -26.78 60.58 -19.94
N PRO A 82 -27.28 61.74 -19.46
CA PRO A 82 -26.99 63.04 -20.06
C PRO A 82 -25.47 63.31 -20.10
N ARG A 83 -24.98 63.93 -21.17
CA ARG A 83 -23.55 64.23 -21.39
C ARG A 83 -22.91 65.09 -20.28
N ASP A 84 -23.75 65.73 -19.45
CA ASP A 84 -23.35 66.71 -18.46
C ASP A 84 -23.47 66.19 -17.01
N ALA A 85 -23.64 64.87 -16.82
CA ALA A 85 -23.71 64.26 -15.49
C ALA A 85 -22.35 64.37 -14.76
N PRO A 86 -22.28 64.98 -13.56
CA PRO A 86 -21.03 65.23 -12.87
C PRO A 86 -20.38 63.93 -12.34
N PHE A 87 -19.11 63.71 -12.67
CA PHE A 87 -18.29 62.64 -12.10
C PHE A 87 -18.06 62.90 -10.60
N THR A 88 -18.71 62.13 -9.73
CA THR A 88 -18.43 62.20 -8.27
C THR A 88 -17.27 61.27 -7.89
N PRO A 89 -16.26 61.71 -7.11
CA PRO A 89 -15.02 60.95 -6.83
C PRO A 89 -15.18 59.70 -5.93
N THR A 90 -16.40 59.38 -5.50
CA THR A 90 -16.68 58.37 -4.47
C THR A 90 -16.34 56.93 -4.90
N TYR A 91 -16.31 56.64 -6.19
CA TYR A 91 -15.97 55.29 -6.69
C TYR A 91 -14.47 54.98 -6.69
N VAL A 92 -13.61 56.00 -6.75
CA VAL A 92 -12.15 55.79 -6.76
C VAL A 92 -11.66 55.36 -5.39
N ASN A 93 -12.25 55.87 -4.30
CA ASN A 93 -11.85 55.55 -2.93
C ASN A 93 -12.24 54.14 -2.49
N ALA A 94 -13.38 53.60 -2.93
CA ALA A 94 -13.76 52.23 -2.56
C ALA A 94 -12.88 51.18 -3.26
N TYR A 95 -12.54 51.42 -4.54
CA TYR A 95 -11.66 50.50 -5.29
C TYR A 95 -10.22 50.56 -4.80
N THR A 96 -9.67 51.75 -4.53
CA THR A 96 -8.32 51.87 -3.95
C THR A 96 -8.25 51.33 -2.53
N PHE A 97 -9.28 51.55 -1.71
CA PHE A 97 -9.31 51.01 -0.34
C PHE A 97 -9.41 49.48 -0.33
N ASN A 98 -10.33 48.89 -1.11
CA ASN A 98 -10.44 47.44 -1.21
C ASN A 98 -9.21 46.79 -1.86
N SER A 99 -8.58 47.46 -2.83
CA SER A 99 -7.33 46.98 -3.44
C SER A 99 -6.16 47.08 -2.46
N ALA A 100 -6.10 48.14 -1.64
CA ALA A 100 -5.11 48.27 -0.58
C ALA A 100 -5.29 47.21 0.51
N VAL A 101 -6.53 46.92 0.92
CA VAL A 101 -6.84 45.85 1.87
C VAL A 101 -6.46 44.47 1.29
N ALA A 102 -6.79 44.20 0.03
CA ALA A 102 -6.39 42.96 -0.63
C ALA A 102 -4.86 42.83 -0.76
N PHE A 103 -4.16 43.92 -1.07
CA PHE A 103 -2.71 43.95 -1.18
C PHE A 103 -2.03 43.77 0.19
N ILE A 104 -2.54 44.41 1.24
CA ILE A 104 -2.07 44.21 2.61
C ILE A 104 -2.34 42.77 3.06
N SER A 105 -3.51 42.21 2.75
CA SER A 105 -3.81 40.82 3.08
C SER A 105 -2.89 39.85 2.34
N LEU A 106 -2.58 40.11 1.06
CA LEU A 106 -1.61 39.33 0.30
C LEU A 106 -0.20 39.44 0.90
N ILE A 107 0.23 40.64 1.28
CA ILE A 107 1.52 40.84 1.95
C ILE A 107 1.56 40.06 3.26
N VAL A 108 0.52 40.16 4.10
CA VAL A 108 0.47 39.43 5.37
C VAL A 108 0.50 37.92 5.13
N THR A 109 -0.25 37.40 4.17
CA THR A 109 -0.24 35.96 3.83
C THR A 109 1.11 35.51 3.30
N VAL A 110 1.71 36.25 2.37
CA VAL A 110 3.03 35.93 1.80
C VAL A 110 4.11 36.07 2.86
N SER A 111 4.08 37.10 3.70
CA SER A 111 5.00 37.26 4.83
C SER A 111 4.81 36.17 5.87
N PHE A 112 3.60 35.70 6.13
CA PHE A 112 3.35 34.58 7.05
C PHE A 112 3.82 33.24 6.46
N PHE A 113 3.64 33.01 5.16
CA PHE A 113 4.21 31.86 4.47
C PHE A 113 5.73 31.92 4.41
N TYR A 114 6.29 33.09 4.11
CA TYR A 114 7.73 33.32 4.09
C TYR A 114 8.32 33.19 5.49
N PHE A 115 7.62 33.66 6.53
CA PHE A 115 8.01 33.44 7.92
C PHE A 115 7.87 31.97 8.32
N LYS A 116 6.87 31.22 7.85
CA LYS A 116 6.80 29.76 8.04
C LYS A 116 7.88 29.00 7.29
N ILE A 117 8.29 29.47 6.12
CA ILE A 117 9.42 28.90 5.36
C ILE A 117 10.74 29.26 6.05
N ILE A 118 10.93 30.50 6.48
CA ILE A 118 12.15 30.95 7.18
C ILE A 118 12.22 30.34 8.58
N ALA A 119 11.14 30.34 9.37
CA ALA A 119 11.06 29.61 10.64
C ALA A 119 11.19 28.11 10.39
N GLY A 120 10.58 27.56 9.33
CA GLY A 120 10.78 26.18 8.89
C GLY A 120 12.23 25.88 8.46
N ILE A 121 13.00 26.86 7.96
CA ILE A 121 14.42 26.73 7.57
C ILE A 121 15.36 27.01 8.76
N LEU A 122 14.93 27.83 9.72
CA LEU A 122 15.67 28.18 10.94
C LEU A 122 15.41 27.17 12.08
N GLU A 123 14.26 26.50 12.08
CA GLU A 123 13.88 25.37 12.92
C GLU A 123 14.11 24.02 12.22
N SER A 124 14.25 24.00 10.87
CA SER A 124 14.88 22.85 10.20
C SER A 124 16.35 22.85 10.60
N PRO A 125 16.89 21.72 11.05
CA PRO A 125 18.32 21.52 11.04
C PRO A 125 18.81 21.83 9.63
N GLN A 126 19.85 22.65 9.51
CA GLN A 126 20.59 22.83 8.27
C GLN A 126 20.80 21.46 7.64
N ILE A 127 20.48 21.32 6.35
CA ILE A 127 20.77 20.15 5.53
C ILE A 127 22.31 20.05 5.39
N GLY A 128 22.94 19.57 6.46
CA GLY A 128 24.18 18.81 6.46
C GLY A 128 23.80 17.34 6.71
N PRO A 129 24.75 16.39 6.62
CA PRO A 129 24.46 14.97 6.86
C PRO A 129 23.73 14.85 8.20
N ASP A 130 22.56 14.17 8.18
CA ASP A 130 21.59 14.17 9.28
C ASP A 130 22.27 14.08 10.64
N ARG A 131 21.83 14.87 11.62
CA ARG A 131 22.30 14.69 13.00
C ARG A 131 22.00 13.28 13.50
N GLU A 132 20.98 12.59 12.98
CA GLU A 132 20.75 11.16 13.22
C GLU A 132 21.79 10.29 12.52
N PHE A 133 22.20 10.62 11.29
CA PHE A 133 23.29 9.94 10.56
C PHE A 133 24.67 10.15 11.21
N GLN A 134 24.94 11.35 11.74
CA GLN A 134 26.14 11.63 12.52
C GLN A 134 26.05 11.04 13.94
N SER A 135 24.86 11.03 14.56
CA SER A 135 24.62 10.37 15.85
C SER A 135 24.83 8.86 15.74
N SER A 136 24.34 8.23 14.66
CA SER A 136 24.57 6.82 14.36
C SER A 136 26.04 6.50 14.08
N MET A 137 26.80 7.43 13.48
CA MET A 137 28.25 7.29 13.36
C MET A 137 29.00 7.52 14.68
N SER A 138 28.51 8.41 15.56
CA SER A 138 29.16 8.71 16.84
C SER A 138 28.88 7.68 17.94
N TYR A 139 27.83 6.85 17.79
CA TYR A 139 27.57 5.69 18.63
C TYR A 139 28.34 4.43 18.20
N MET A 140 29.02 4.45 17.06
CA MET A 140 30.04 3.44 16.73
C MET A 140 31.35 3.74 17.47
N GLY A 141 31.29 3.70 18.80
CA GLY A 141 32.47 3.30 19.57
C GLY A 141 32.84 1.85 19.19
N PRO A 142 34.07 1.40 19.45
CA PRO A 142 34.43 -0.01 19.25
C PRO A 142 33.69 -0.84 20.30
N SER A 143 32.45 -1.20 19.97
CA SER A 143 31.68 -2.23 20.65
C SER A 143 32.13 -3.55 20.06
N ASP A 144 32.99 -4.24 20.79
CA ASP A 144 33.44 -5.62 20.54
C ASP A 144 32.32 -6.65 20.83
N GLN A 145 31.06 -6.27 20.58
CA GLN A 145 29.87 -7.10 20.68
C GLN A 145 29.33 -7.21 19.26
N GLY A 146 29.25 -8.42 18.72
CA GLY A 146 28.81 -8.67 17.34
C GLY A 146 27.48 -8.01 16.99
N GLU A 147 27.30 -7.71 15.70
CA GLU A 147 26.10 -7.03 15.19
C GLU A 147 24.82 -7.78 15.64
N PRO A 148 23.85 -7.10 16.28
CA PRO A 148 22.59 -7.71 16.66
C PRO A 148 21.85 -8.17 15.38
N ARG A 149 21.56 -9.48 15.33
CA ARG A 149 21.15 -10.26 14.14
C ARG A 149 22.13 -10.10 12.95
N PRO A 150 23.19 -10.91 12.86
CA PRO A 150 24.03 -10.93 11.67
C PRO A 150 23.27 -11.51 10.46
N MET A 151 23.57 -10.99 9.27
CA MET A 151 23.12 -11.64 8.03
C MET A 151 23.86 -12.97 7.84
N LEU A 152 23.11 -14.02 7.50
CA LEU A 152 23.66 -15.34 7.25
C LEU A 152 24.38 -15.38 5.89
N THR A 153 25.58 -15.97 5.88
CA THR A 153 26.27 -16.27 4.62
C THR A 153 25.70 -17.56 4.03
N PRO A 154 25.20 -17.55 2.78
CA PRO A 154 24.67 -18.76 2.14
C PRO A 154 25.78 -19.76 1.79
N LEU A 155 25.43 -21.04 1.73
CA LEU A 155 26.25 -22.06 1.08
C LEU A 155 25.82 -22.15 -0.39
N CYS A 156 26.59 -21.50 -1.28
CA CYS A 156 26.24 -21.47 -2.71
C CYS A 156 26.30 -22.87 -3.33
N PRO A 157 25.26 -23.28 -4.11
CA PRO A 157 25.30 -24.55 -4.81
C PRO A 157 26.44 -24.58 -5.84
N MET A 158 27.03 -25.75 -6.06
CA MET A 158 28.08 -25.91 -7.06
C MET A 158 27.50 -25.73 -8.47
N PRO A 159 28.24 -25.12 -9.43
CA PRO A 159 27.74 -24.86 -10.79
C PRO A 159 27.18 -26.10 -11.53
N GLU A 160 27.69 -27.29 -11.22
CA GLU A 160 27.27 -28.55 -11.84
C GLU A 160 25.85 -28.98 -11.42
N GLN A 161 25.41 -28.65 -10.21
CA GLN A 161 24.06 -28.96 -9.71
C GLN A 161 22.97 -28.15 -10.45
N PHE A 162 23.28 -26.92 -10.86
CA PHE A 162 22.39 -26.10 -11.69
C PHE A 162 22.18 -26.72 -13.09
N LEU A 163 23.22 -27.33 -13.66
CA LEU A 163 23.17 -27.95 -14.99
C LEU A 163 22.45 -29.31 -14.97
N GLU A 164 22.62 -30.11 -13.92
CA GLU A 164 21.90 -31.38 -13.77
C GLU A 164 20.41 -31.18 -13.54
N THR A 165 20.02 -30.18 -12.75
CA THR A 165 18.60 -29.85 -12.51
C THR A 165 17.89 -29.41 -13.80
N ARG A 166 18.59 -28.68 -14.69
CA ARG A 166 18.08 -28.36 -16.04
C ARG A 166 18.04 -29.59 -16.95
N LYS A 167 19.10 -30.40 -16.99
CA LYS A 167 19.18 -31.57 -17.89
C LYS A 167 18.21 -32.70 -17.54
N GLN A 168 17.88 -32.91 -16.26
CA GLN A 168 16.92 -33.94 -15.87
C GLN A 168 15.47 -33.59 -16.23
N ARG A 169 15.16 -32.31 -16.47
CA ARG A 169 13.80 -31.84 -16.81
C ARG A 169 13.53 -31.73 -18.32
N GLY A 170 14.54 -31.51 -19.15
CA GLY A 170 14.41 -31.49 -20.62
C GLY A 170 14.23 -32.86 -21.32
N SER A 171 13.94 -33.93 -20.57
CA SER A 171 13.71 -35.28 -21.14
C SER A 171 12.22 -35.65 -21.30
N GLY A 172 11.30 -34.72 -21.02
CA GLY A 172 9.85 -34.92 -21.13
C GLY A 172 9.18 -33.86 -22.00
N ASP A 173 9.03 -34.18 -23.28
CA ASP A 173 8.31 -33.44 -24.33
C ASP A 173 8.98 -32.16 -24.86
N GLY A 174 9.16 -32.13 -26.18
CA GLY A 174 10.04 -31.21 -26.91
C GLY A 174 9.44 -29.85 -27.22
N THR A 175 8.90 -29.15 -26.22
CA THR A 175 8.40 -27.79 -26.38
C THR A 175 8.88 -26.85 -25.28
N SER A 176 9.59 -25.79 -25.71
CA SER A 176 9.84 -24.49 -25.06
C SER A 176 10.87 -24.33 -23.93
N ASP A 177 11.99 -25.06 -23.93
CA ASP A 177 13.16 -24.68 -23.10
C ASP A 177 13.93 -23.46 -23.66
N ASP A 178 13.69 -23.07 -24.91
CA ASP A 178 14.44 -22.01 -25.60
C ASP A 178 13.97 -20.57 -25.26
N ASP A 179 12.77 -20.39 -24.69
CA ASP A 179 12.19 -19.06 -24.41
C ASP A 179 12.61 -18.49 -23.03
N ASP A 180 12.96 -19.36 -22.06
CA ASP A 180 13.35 -18.97 -20.69
C ASP A 180 14.76 -18.34 -20.64
N ASP A 181 15.60 -18.59 -21.66
CA ASP A 181 16.99 -18.09 -21.75
C ASP A 181 17.08 -16.63 -22.26
N CYS A 182 15.93 -16.00 -22.53
CA CYS A 182 15.85 -14.63 -23.05
C CYS A 182 15.62 -13.53 -22.03
N ALA A 183 15.20 -13.89 -20.83
CA ALA A 183 15.10 -12.94 -19.75
C ALA A 183 16.49 -12.63 -19.18
N LEU A 184 16.88 -11.35 -19.26
CA LEU A 184 18.18 -10.91 -18.76
C LEU A 184 18.28 -11.02 -17.24
N PHE A 185 17.24 -10.58 -16.52
CA PHE A 185 17.16 -10.55 -15.07
C PHE A 185 16.17 -11.58 -14.55
N GLY A 186 16.30 -11.98 -13.28
CA GLY A 186 15.23 -12.66 -12.56
C GLY A 186 14.20 -11.67 -12.01
N LYS A 187 13.14 -12.19 -11.40
CA LYS A 187 12.15 -11.36 -10.70
C LYS A 187 11.78 -11.93 -9.34
N ILE A 188 11.65 -11.04 -8.36
CA ILE A 188 11.14 -11.30 -7.02
C ILE A 188 9.84 -10.51 -6.88
N VAL A 189 8.73 -11.20 -6.70
CA VAL A 189 7.41 -10.57 -6.53
C VAL A 189 7.08 -10.51 -5.05
N VAL A 190 6.68 -9.35 -4.56
CA VAL A 190 6.29 -9.16 -3.16
C VAL A 190 4.80 -8.85 -3.09
N LEU A 191 4.04 -9.72 -2.44
CA LEU A 191 2.65 -9.47 -2.07
C LEU A 191 2.63 -8.96 -0.64
N ALA A 192 2.31 -7.69 -0.46
CA ALA A 192 2.25 -7.10 0.87
C ALA A 192 1.05 -6.19 1.04
N ASP A 193 0.59 -6.06 2.27
CA ASP A 193 -0.51 -5.18 2.66
C ASP A 193 0.06 -3.89 3.28
N SER A 194 -0.60 -3.34 4.31
CA SER A 194 -0.11 -2.16 5.02
C SER A 194 1.31 -2.29 5.60
N ILE A 195 1.86 -3.49 5.82
CA ILE A 195 3.27 -3.65 6.22
C ILE A 195 4.27 -3.13 5.17
N SER A 196 3.82 -2.94 3.93
CA SER A 196 4.61 -2.30 2.86
C SER A 196 4.63 -0.77 2.92
N THR A 197 3.79 -0.14 3.75
CA THR A 197 3.82 1.31 3.95
C THR A 197 5.19 1.72 4.46
N TYR A 198 5.79 2.72 3.82
CA TYR A 198 7.18 3.16 4.03
C TYR A 198 8.27 2.13 3.67
N GLY A 199 7.91 1.00 3.04
CA GLY A 199 8.86 -0.04 2.64
C GLY A 199 9.86 0.41 1.58
N TYR A 200 9.61 1.47 0.82
CA TYR A 200 10.58 2.11 -0.08
C TYR A 200 11.15 3.43 0.45
N THR A 201 10.71 3.87 1.63
CA THR A 201 11.11 5.17 2.18
C THR A 201 12.55 5.10 2.67
N HIS A 202 13.41 5.96 2.11
CA HIS A 202 14.82 6.04 2.50
C HIS A 202 15.02 6.41 3.98
N ALA A 203 14.25 7.39 4.49
CA ALA A 203 14.37 7.87 5.87
C ALA A 203 14.16 6.77 6.93
N THR A 204 13.34 5.77 6.62
CA THR A 204 13.06 4.62 7.49
C THR A 204 13.83 3.37 7.08
N HIS A 205 14.82 3.48 6.18
CA HIS A 205 15.56 2.34 5.64
C HIS A 205 14.61 1.21 5.18
N GLY A 206 13.60 1.60 4.39
CA GLY A 206 12.49 0.74 4.03
C GLY A 206 12.92 -0.62 3.49
N TRP A 207 12.31 -1.69 4.01
CA TRP A 207 12.73 -3.08 3.73
C TRP A 207 12.67 -3.44 2.24
N LEU A 208 11.70 -2.95 1.48
CA LEU A 208 11.60 -3.17 0.03
C LEU A 208 12.72 -2.45 -0.72
N GLY A 209 13.09 -1.24 -0.28
CA GLY A 209 14.23 -0.50 -0.81
C GLY A 209 15.53 -1.27 -0.58
N SER A 210 15.75 -1.75 0.64
CA SER A 210 16.91 -2.58 1.00
C SER A 210 16.98 -3.87 0.20
N LEU A 211 15.87 -4.60 0.04
CA LEU A 211 15.82 -5.77 -0.85
C LEU A 211 16.13 -5.38 -2.31
N SER A 212 15.61 -4.26 -2.80
CA SER A 212 15.88 -3.84 -4.18
C SER A 212 17.37 -3.55 -4.42
N ASP A 213 18.05 -3.00 -3.42
CA ASP A 213 19.49 -2.71 -3.47
C ASP A 213 20.33 -4.00 -3.49
N GLU A 214 20.00 -4.99 -2.67
CA GLU A 214 20.72 -6.27 -2.59
C GLU A 214 20.72 -7.07 -3.90
N TRP A 215 19.60 -7.06 -4.63
CA TRP A 215 19.47 -7.80 -5.91
C TRP A 215 19.82 -6.97 -7.14
N VAL A 216 20.40 -5.78 -6.98
CA VAL A 216 20.81 -4.92 -8.10
C VAL A 216 21.68 -5.68 -9.10
N GLY A 217 21.35 -5.56 -10.38
CA GLY A 217 22.08 -6.24 -11.45
C GLY A 217 21.82 -7.75 -11.54
N ARG A 218 20.86 -8.30 -10.80
CA ARG A 218 20.52 -9.75 -10.74
C ARG A 218 19.03 -10.00 -10.95
N ALA A 219 18.18 -9.35 -10.16
CA ALA A 219 16.74 -9.51 -10.21
C ALA A 219 15.99 -8.22 -9.87
N ASP A 220 14.81 -8.04 -10.46
CA ASP A 220 13.90 -6.96 -10.09
C ASP A 220 13.09 -7.36 -8.85
N VAL A 221 13.01 -6.48 -7.85
CA VAL A 221 12.13 -6.64 -6.69
C VAL A 221 10.87 -5.80 -6.89
N ALA A 222 9.74 -6.47 -7.12
CA ALA A 222 8.50 -5.86 -7.54
C ALA A 222 7.39 -6.01 -6.48
N LEU A 223 7.03 -4.91 -5.82
CA LEU A 223 5.82 -4.86 -5.00
C LEU A 223 4.57 -5.00 -5.88
N ARG A 224 3.76 -6.02 -5.59
CA ARG A 224 2.42 -6.28 -6.15
C ARG A 224 1.40 -6.40 -5.02
N GLY A 225 1.58 -5.52 -4.04
CA GLY A 225 0.78 -5.37 -2.84
C GLY A 225 0.15 -3.99 -2.75
N PHE A 226 -0.89 -3.87 -1.93
CA PHE A 226 -1.64 -2.63 -1.77
C PHE A 226 -1.89 -2.38 -0.28
N PRO A 227 -1.33 -1.30 0.30
CA PRO A 227 -1.68 -0.89 1.66
C PRO A 227 -3.19 -0.82 1.82
N GLY A 228 -3.70 -1.44 2.89
CA GLY A 228 -5.10 -1.54 3.21
C GLY A 228 -5.82 -2.77 2.64
N TYR A 229 -5.17 -3.60 1.81
CA TYR A 229 -5.79 -4.81 1.26
C TYR A 229 -5.61 -6.01 2.19
N ASN A 230 -6.65 -6.83 2.30
CA ASN A 230 -6.59 -8.11 3.01
C ASN A 230 -6.36 -9.29 2.05
N THR A 231 -6.11 -10.48 2.61
CA THR A 231 -5.87 -11.69 1.81
C THR A 231 -7.03 -12.06 0.88
N HIS A 232 -8.28 -11.75 1.25
CA HIS A 232 -9.45 -12.04 0.44
C HIS A 232 -9.43 -11.26 -0.89
N TRP A 233 -9.07 -9.98 -0.85
CA TRP A 233 -8.94 -9.18 -2.06
C TRP A 233 -7.70 -9.55 -2.87
N VAL A 234 -6.54 -9.74 -2.21
CA VAL A 234 -5.30 -10.10 -2.90
C VAL A 234 -5.45 -11.43 -3.64
N LYS A 235 -6.07 -12.45 -3.02
CA LYS A 235 -6.37 -13.74 -3.66
C LYS A 235 -7.12 -13.61 -4.98
N SER A 236 -7.99 -12.61 -5.10
CA SER A 236 -8.84 -12.44 -6.28
C SER A 236 -8.09 -11.81 -7.46
N ILE A 237 -7.06 -11.00 -7.20
CA ILE A 237 -6.30 -10.28 -8.24
C ILE A 237 -4.94 -10.89 -8.53
N PHE A 238 -4.38 -11.65 -7.57
CA PHE A 238 -3.03 -12.18 -7.69
C PHE A 238 -2.80 -13.09 -8.90
N PRO A 239 -3.75 -13.96 -9.32
CA PRO A 239 -3.54 -14.78 -10.50
C PRO A 239 -3.26 -13.95 -11.76
N ASP A 240 -3.98 -12.85 -11.97
CA ASP A 240 -3.77 -11.98 -13.12
C ASP A 240 -2.45 -11.21 -13.01
N LEU A 241 -2.09 -10.75 -11.81
CA LEU A 241 -0.82 -10.08 -11.55
C LEU A 241 0.36 -11.01 -11.85
N LEU A 242 0.35 -12.22 -11.29
CA LEU A 242 1.42 -13.19 -11.49
C LEU A 242 1.50 -13.64 -12.95
N HIS A 243 0.37 -13.76 -13.64
CA HIS A 243 0.32 -14.06 -15.07
C HIS A 243 1.03 -12.99 -15.91
N GLN A 244 0.75 -11.71 -15.63
CA GLN A 244 1.43 -10.58 -16.27
C GLN A 244 2.94 -10.60 -16.02
N GLU A 245 3.35 -11.01 -14.82
CA GLU A 245 4.76 -11.12 -14.46
C GLU A 245 5.46 -12.35 -15.06
N SER A 246 4.74 -13.32 -15.67
CA SER A 246 5.33 -14.62 -16.05
C SER A 246 5.21 -15.01 -17.53
N LYS A 247 4.25 -14.50 -18.31
CA LYS A 247 3.92 -15.08 -19.64
C LYS A 247 4.35 -14.31 -20.89
N SER A 248 5.10 -13.23 -20.77
CA SER A 248 5.63 -12.57 -21.96
C SER A 248 6.97 -13.20 -22.34
N VAL A 249 7.17 -13.53 -23.63
CA VAL A 249 8.40 -14.13 -24.22
C VAL A 249 9.69 -13.30 -23.96
N ASN A 250 9.57 -12.13 -23.33
CA ASN A 250 10.69 -11.27 -22.92
C ASN A 250 10.63 -10.83 -21.44
N VAL A 251 9.83 -11.48 -20.59
CA VAL A 251 9.68 -11.11 -19.18
C VAL A 251 10.46 -12.07 -18.28
N ALA A 252 11.25 -11.48 -17.38
CA ALA A 252 11.98 -12.16 -16.32
C ALA A 252 11.13 -13.20 -15.58
N PRO A 253 11.55 -14.49 -15.53
CA PRO A 253 10.82 -15.51 -14.77
C PRO A 253 10.83 -15.15 -13.29
N VAL A 254 9.67 -15.29 -12.65
CA VAL A 254 9.52 -15.08 -11.20
C VAL A 254 10.24 -16.19 -10.47
N LYS A 255 11.32 -15.88 -9.75
CA LYS A 255 12.12 -16.86 -9.00
C LYS A 255 11.73 -16.95 -7.53
N LEU A 256 11.19 -15.88 -6.95
CA LEU A 256 10.76 -15.82 -5.56
C LEU A 256 9.46 -15.01 -5.44
N VAL A 257 8.52 -15.51 -4.65
CA VAL A 257 7.36 -14.76 -4.19
C VAL A 257 7.44 -14.61 -2.66
N ILE A 258 7.40 -13.37 -2.17
CA ILE A 258 7.33 -13.07 -0.74
C ILE A 258 5.89 -12.65 -0.43
N ILE A 259 5.23 -13.34 0.50
CA ILE A 259 3.85 -13.05 0.89
C ILE A 259 3.86 -12.51 2.33
N ALA A 260 3.69 -11.19 2.46
CA ALA A 260 3.62 -10.43 3.71
C ALA A 260 2.22 -9.83 3.88
N LEU A 261 1.23 -10.70 4.08
CA LEU A 261 -0.18 -10.36 4.23
C LEU A 261 -0.68 -10.79 5.60
N GLY A 262 -1.77 -10.18 6.06
CA GLY A 262 -2.46 -10.54 7.30
C GLY A 262 -2.51 -9.40 8.32
N THR A 263 -1.73 -8.34 8.10
CA THR A 263 -1.72 -7.11 8.91
C THR A 263 -3.09 -6.42 8.85
N ASP A 264 -3.70 -6.40 7.67
CA ASP A 264 -5.03 -5.83 7.47
C ASP A 264 -6.17 -6.81 7.81
N ASP A 265 -5.97 -8.10 7.56
CA ASP A 265 -6.89 -9.18 7.96
C ASP A 265 -7.14 -9.19 9.47
N ALA A 266 -6.09 -8.92 10.27
CA ALA A 266 -6.12 -8.86 11.73
C ALA A 266 -6.88 -7.67 12.34
N SER A 267 -7.67 -6.97 11.54
CA SER A 267 -8.61 -5.95 12.02
C SER A 267 -9.73 -6.56 12.88
N LEU A 268 -10.39 -5.73 13.67
CA LEU A 268 -11.53 -6.15 14.49
C LEU A 268 -12.71 -6.57 13.60
N PRO A 269 -13.56 -7.53 14.01
CA PRO A 269 -14.61 -8.13 13.17
C PRO A 269 -15.63 -7.17 12.53
N ASN A 270 -15.79 -5.97 13.10
CA ASN A 270 -16.70 -4.94 12.61
C ASN A 270 -16.08 -4.01 11.56
N THR A 271 -14.85 -4.28 11.11
CA THR A 271 -14.13 -3.48 10.13
C THR A 271 -14.24 -4.09 8.73
N ARG A 272 -14.04 -3.27 7.70
CA ARG A 272 -14.06 -3.74 6.30
C ARG A 272 -12.89 -4.67 5.95
N GLN A 273 -11.77 -4.52 6.66
CA GLN A 273 -10.53 -5.23 6.35
C GLN A 273 -10.48 -6.61 7.01
N TYR A 274 -11.31 -6.85 8.04
CA TYR A 274 -11.37 -8.12 8.74
C TYR A 274 -11.61 -9.32 7.81
N VAL A 275 -10.82 -10.37 8.02
CA VAL A 275 -10.99 -11.69 7.42
C VAL A 275 -10.83 -12.72 8.52
N SER A 276 -11.82 -13.57 8.78
CA SER A 276 -11.71 -14.56 9.86
C SER A 276 -10.46 -15.44 9.72
N LEU A 277 -9.91 -15.93 10.84
CA LEU A 277 -8.69 -16.76 10.85
C LEU A 277 -8.76 -17.95 9.88
N ASP A 278 -9.91 -18.63 9.82
CA ASP A 278 -10.10 -19.75 8.89
C ASP A 278 -10.06 -19.32 7.42
N ALA A 279 -10.69 -18.19 7.10
CA ALA A 279 -10.64 -17.62 5.75
C ALA A 279 -9.23 -17.11 5.41
N TYR A 280 -8.52 -16.50 6.36
CA TYR A 280 -7.13 -16.06 6.20
C TYR A 280 -6.20 -17.23 5.85
N LYS A 281 -6.24 -18.32 6.65
CA LYS A 281 -5.46 -19.53 6.37
C LYS A 281 -5.79 -20.10 4.99
N GLU A 282 -7.07 -20.20 4.66
CA GLU A 282 -7.50 -20.71 3.36
C GLU A 282 -7.08 -19.80 2.19
N ASN A 283 -7.08 -18.49 2.39
CA ASN A 283 -6.62 -17.55 1.38
C ASN A 283 -5.12 -17.68 1.14
N LEU A 284 -4.31 -17.82 2.20
CA LEU A 284 -2.88 -18.10 2.07
C LEU A 284 -2.62 -19.40 1.30
N ARG A 285 -3.29 -20.50 1.68
CA ARG A 285 -3.17 -21.79 0.96
C ARG A 285 -3.53 -21.63 -0.51
N SER A 286 -4.61 -20.91 -0.82
CA SER A 286 -5.03 -20.67 -2.19
C SER A 286 -4.03 -19.85 -3.00
N LEU A 287 -3.43 -18.81 -2.42
CA LEU A 287 -2.38 -18.01 -3.07
C LEU A 287 -1.17 -18.88 -3.41
N ILE A 288 -0.71 -19.69 -2.44
CA ILE A 288 0.46 -20.56 -2.60
C ILE A 288 0.18 -21.68 -3.62
N ASN A 289 -0.98 -22.31 -3.55
CA ASN A 289 -1.37 -23.37 -4.48
C ASN A 289 -1.49 -22.84 -5.92
N SER A 290 -1.85 -21.56 -6.11
CA SER A 290 -1.87 -20.95 -7.43
C SER A 290 -0.47 -20.84 -8.08
N ILE A 291 0.61 -20.95 -7.29
CA ILE A 291 1.99 -20.97 -7.79
C ILE A 291 2.49 -22.41 -7.93
N ARG A 292 2.20 -23.27 -6.95
CA ARG A 292 2.84 -24.59 -6.80
C ARG A 292 2.08 -25.75 -7.44
N TYR A 293 0.80 -25.59 -7.79
CA TYR A 293 -0.02 -26.70 -8.29
C TYR A 293 -0.03 -26.74 -9.83
N PRO A 294 0.30 -27.89 -10.48
CA PRO A 294 0.42 -28.01 -11.94
C PRO A 294 -0.77 -27.52 -12.77
N GLU A 295 -1.97 -27.59 -12.20
CA GLU A 295 -3.25 -27.28 -12.80
C GLU A 295 -3.54 -25.77 -12.77
N SER A 296 -2.74 -24.99 -12.04
CA SER A 296 -2.85 -23.54 -12.02
C SER A 296 -2.33 -22.91 -13.32
N PRO A 297 -3.00 -21.88 -13.87
CA PRO A 297 -2.48 -21.15 -15.03
C PRO A 297 -1.15 -20.43 -14.76
N ASN A 298 -0.77 -20.27 -13.49
CA ASN A 298 0.47 -19.65 -13.04
C ASN A 298 1.42 -20.65 -12.37
N TYR A 299 1.23 -21.95 -12.63
CA TYR A 299 2.14 -22.96 -12.14
C TYR A 299 3.58 -22.65 -12.54
N SER A 300 4.44 -22.56 -11.54
CA SER A 300 5.86 -22.32 -11.74
C SER A 300 6.65 -23.16 -10.72
N PRO A 301 7.11 -24.36 -11.12
CA PRO A 301 7.80 -25.29 -10.21
C PRO A 301 9.15 -24.76 -9.71
N ASP A 302 9.68 -23.72 -10.34
CA ASP A 302 10.96 -23.08 -9.98
C ASP A 302 10.79 -21.81 -9.15
N THR A 303 9.55 -21.33 -8.97
CA THR A 303 9.27 -20.20 -8.10
C THR A 303 9.27 -20.65 -6.64
N GLN A 304 10.18 -20.07 -5.86
CA GLN A 304 10.21 -20.26 -4.41
C GLN A 304 9.23 -19.33 -3.71
N VAL A 305 8.83 -19.66 -2.48
CA VAL A 305 7.87 -18.86 -1.70
C VAL A 305 8.36 -18.67 -0.28
N ILE A 306 8.34 -17.43 0.22
CA ILE A 306 8.54 -17.09 1.64
C ILE A 306 7.24 -16.49 2.17
N LEU A 307 6.80 -16.95 3.34
CA LEU A 307 5.75 -16.28 4.10
C LEU A 307 6.37 -15.32 5.11
N VAL A 308 5.71 -14.18 5.33
CA VAL A 308 6.06 -13.21 6.37
C VAL A 308 4.83 -12.98 7.22
N THR A 309 4.98 -13.10 8.53
CA THR A 309 3.86 -12.86 9.46
C THR A 309 3.54 -11.36 9.53
N PRO A 310 2.36 -10.96 10.02
CA PRO A 310 2.15 -9.59 10.48
C PRO A 310 3.21 -9.18 11.52
N ALA A 311 3.53 -7.89 11.63
CA ALA A 311 4.40 -7.34 12.68
C ALA A 311 3.61 -7.05 13.97
N PRO A 312 4.26 -6.88 15.14
CA PRO A 312 3.56 -6.50 16.36
C PRO A 312 2.95 -5.11 16.22
N LEU A 313 1.84 -4.90 16.91
CA LEU A 313 1.12 -3.63 16.97
C LEU A 313 1.29 -3.04 18.37
N HIS A 314 1.47 -1.72 18.48
CA HIS A 314 1.48 -1.04 19.76
C HIS A 314 0.12 -0.39 20.01
N ASP A 315 -0.74 -1.05 20.78
CA ASP A 315 -2.17 -0.70 20.95
C ASP A 315 -2.39 0.78 21.29
N THR A 316 -1.72 1.29 22.33
CA THR A 316 -1.87 2.69 22.77
C THR A 316 -1.39 3.71 21.74
N MET A 317 -0.30 3.41 21.03
CA MET A 317 0.29 4.32 20.04
C MET A 317 -0.58 4.35 18.79
N TRP A 318 -1.09 3.20 18.36
CA TRP A 318 -2.02 3.11 17.23
C TRP A 318 -3.36 3.79 17.54
N GLU A 319 -3.90 3.60 18.74
CA GLU A 319 -5.10 4.32 19.20
C GLU A 319 -4.90 5.83 19.12
N ALA A 320 -3.76 6.35 19.59
CA ALA A 320 -3.44 7.78 19.52
C ALA A 320 -3.33 8.28 18.07
N SER A 321 -2.67 7.51 17.19
CA SER A 321 -2.54 7.82 15.76
C SER A 321 -3.89 7.89 15.06
N LEU A 322 -4.81 6.97 15.37
CA LEU A 322 -6.17 6.96 14.84
C LEU A 322 -7.01 8.12 15.38
N ALA A 323 -6.90 8.42 16.67
CA ALA A 323 -7.61 9.53 17.29
C ALA A 323 -7.22 10.88 16.64
N ALA A 324 -5.95 11.07 16.26
CA ALA A 324 -5.47 12.26 15.56
C ALA A 324 -6.15 12.49 14.19
N VAL A 325 -6.73 11.43 13.60
CA VAL A 325 -7.48 11.49 12.33
C VAL A 325 -8.96 11.15 12.50
N ASN A 326 -9.51 11.29 13.71
CA ASN A 326 -10.91 11.02 14.06
C ASN A 326 -11.38 9.59 13.69
N LYS A 327 -10.51 8.60 13.87
CA LYS A 327 -10.83 7.18 13.72
C LYS A 327 -10.78 6.46 15.07
N THR A 328 -11.48 5.34 15.16
CA THR A 328 -11.52 4.48 16.35
C THR A 328 -10.56 3.31 16.18
N LEU A 329 -10.03 2.79 17.29
CA LEU A 329 -9.17 1.61 17.32
C LEU A 329 -9.82 0.45 16.54
N ASP A 330 -9.06 -0.11 15.61
CA ASP A 330 -9.55 -1.11 14.66
C ASP A 330 -8.74 -2.41 14.66
N ARG A 331 -7.69 -2.50 15.48
CA ARG A 331 -6.79 -3.66 15.63
C ARG A 331 -6.22 -3.70 17.05
N SER A 332 -5.68 -4.85 17.45
CA SER A 332 -4.88 -5.01 18.68
C SER A 332 -3.75 -6.01 18.46
N ASN A 333 -2.68 -5.90 19.25
CA ASN A 333 -1.55 -6.84 19.17
C ASN A 333 -1.97 -8.27 19.49
N SER A 334 -2.92 -8.44 20.41
CA SER A 334 -3.47 -9.75 20.77
C SER A 334 -4.17 -10.43 19.59
N MET A 335 -5.00 -9.68 18.84
CA MET A 335 -5.63 -10.18 17.62
C MET A 335 -4.57 -10.49 16.57
N THR A 336 -3.62 -9.57 16.34
CA THR A 336 -2.52 -9.77 15.38
C THR A 336 -1.75 -11.06 15.66
N LYS A 337 -1.49 -11.39 16.92
CA LYS A 337 -0.81 -12.63 17.32
C LYS A 337 -1.55 -13.89 16.86
N GLU A 338 -2.88 -13.90 16.84
CA GLU A 338 -3.65 -15.04 16.32
C GLU A 338 -3.40 -15.25 14.81
N TYR A 339 -3.23 -14.18 14.03
CA TYR A 339 -2.91 -14.25 12.60
C TYR A 339 -1.45 -14.62 12.34
N VAL A 340 -0.54 -14.20 13.24
CA VAL A 340 0.85 -14.66 13.24
C VAL A 340 0.90 -16.18 13.40
N ASP A 341 0.21 -16.72 14.41
CA ASP A 341 0.17 -18.17 14.66
C ASP A 341 -0.47 -18.93 13.50
N ALA A 342 -1.54 -18.39 12.91
CA ALA A 342 -2.16 -18.96 11.72
C ALA A 342 -1.24 -18.94 10.49
N CYS A 343 -0.44 -17.88 10.30
CA CYS A 343 0.54 -17.78 9.22
C CYS A 343 1.64 -18.84 9.37
N VAL A 344 2.20 -18.96 10.58
CA VAL A 344 3.22 -19.96 10.92
C VAL A 344 2.67 -21.37 10.68
N GLN A 345 1.45 -21.66 11.16
CA GLN A 345 0.80 -22.94 10.94
C GLN A 345 0.70 -23.30 9.45
N VAL A 346 0.26 -22.36 8.60
CA VAL A 346 0.16 -22.59 7.15
C VAL A 346 1.54 -22.83 6.53
N GLY A 347 2.57 -22.10 6.97
CA GLY A 347 3.95 -22.32 6.53
C GLY A 347 4.46 -23.71 6.87
N GLU A 348 4.23 -24.18 8.09
CA GLU A 348 4.59 -25.54 8.53
C GLU A 348 3.85 -26.61 7.72
N GLU A 349 2.53 -26.47 7.54
CA GLU A 349 1.70 -27.39 6.77
C GLU A 349 2.17 -27.53 5.31
N LEU A 350 2.60 -26.42 4.70
CA LEU A 350 3.03 -26.37 3.29
C LEU A 350 4.55 -26.50 3.11
N GLN A 351 5.27 -26.70 4.22
CA GLN A 351 6.73 -26.80 4.28
C GLN A 351 7.43 -25.60 3.61
N LEU A 352 6.96 -24.40 3.94
CA LEU A 352 7.52 -23.14 3.46
C LEU A 352 8.24 -22.41 4.59
N PRO A 353 9.36 -21.71 4.29
CA PRO A 353 9.99 -20.83 5.25
C PRO A 353 9.05 -19.67 5.63
N VAL A 354 9.03 -19.37 6.93
CA VAL A 354 8.25 -18.27 7.50
C VAL A 354 9.19 -17.31 8.23
N VAL A 355 9.17 -16.04 7.84
CA VAL A 355 9.81 -14.95 8.57
C VAL A 355 8.82 -14.44 9.60
N ASN A 356 9.04 -14.81 10.87
CA ASN A 356 8.18 -14.43 11.98
C ASN A 356 8.63 -13.08 12.57
N VAL A 357 8.37 -12.00 11.84
CA VAL A 357 8.73 -10.63 12.25
C VAL A 357 8.05 -10.24 13.58
N TRP A 358 6.87 -10.81 13.89
CA TRP A 358 6.23 -10.59 15.18
C TRP A 358 7.10 -11.12 16.32
N HIS A 359 7.51 -12.39 16.23
CA HIS A 359 8.34 -13.02 17.24
C HIS A 359 9.70 -12.34 17.36
N ASP A 360 10.32 -12.00 16.22
CA ASP A 360 11.64 -11.39 16.18
C ASP A 360 11.70 -10.03 16.90
N ILE A 361 10.64 -9.23 16.79
CA ILE A 361 10.51 -7.95 17.52
C ILE A 361 10.08 -8.21 18.96
N GLN A 362 9.05 -9.03 19.18
CA GLN A 362 8.49 -9.23 20.53
C GLN A 362 9.50 -9.90 21.47
N CYS A 363 10.31 -10.85 20.99
CA CYS A 363 11.31 -11.48 21.85
C CYS A 363 12.34 -10.49 22.38
N GLN A 364 12.66 -9.44 21.60
CA GLN A 364 13.56 -8.37 22.00
C GLN A 364 12.88 -7.46 23.03
N VAL A 365 11.63 -7.09 22.79
CA VAL A 365 10.82 -6.29 23.72
C VAL A 365 10.63 -7.00 25.06
N ASP A 366 10.48 -8.32 25.04
CA ASP A 366 10.33 -9.15 26.24
C ASP A 366 11.69 -9.46 26.91
N GLY A 367 12.82 -9.04 26.32
CA GLY A 367 14.17 -9.33 26.83
C GLY A 367 14.57 -10.81 26.75
N THR A 368 13.89 -11.59 25.92
CA THR A 368 14.10 -13.05 25.76
C THR A 368 15.08 -13.41 24.64
N CYS A 369 15.43 -12.44 23.79
CA CYS A 369 16.43 -12.57 22.74
C CYS A 369 17.26 -11.28 22.60
N GLN A 370 18.37 -11.34 21.88
CA GLN A 370 19.24 -10.19 21.57
C GLN A 370 19.44 -10.10 20.06
N LEU A 371 18.36 -9.82 19.34
CA LEU A 371 18.36 -9.67 17.89
C LEU A 371 18.55 -8.23 17.44
N HIS A 372 18.24 -7.25 18.29
CA HIS A 372 18.28 -5.82 17.99
C HIS A 372 18.70 -5.00 19.22
N GLU A 373 18.93 -3.70 19.03
CA GLU A 373 19.51 -2.81 20.05
C GLU A 373 18.50 -2.24 21.05
N SER A 374 17.19 -2.30 20.78
CA SER A 374 16.15 -1.70 21.63
C SER A 374 15.12 -2.72 22.12
N GLU A 375 14.80 -2.68 23.41
CA GLU A 375 13.72 -3.44 24.05
C GLU A 375 12.38 -2.67 24.04
N ARG A 376 12.30 -1.51 23.36
CA ARG A 376 11.09 -0.70 23.28
C ARG A 376 10.36 -0.95 21.96
N LEU A 377 9.08 -1.31 22.04
CA LEU A 377 8.28 -1.58 20.83
C LEU A 377 8.11 -0.31 19.96
N GLU A 378 8.06 0.86 20.58
CA GLU A 378 7.93 2.15 19.90
C GLU A 378 9.14 2.50 19.03
N ASP A 379 10.27 1.83 19.18
CA ASP A 379 11.46 2.03 18.34
C ASP A 379 11.41 1.18 17.05
N TYR A 380 10.43 0.27 16.94
CA TYR A 380 10.17 -0.54 15.73
C TYR A 380 9.02 -0.01 14.88
N LEU A 381 8.14 0.83 15.43
CA LEU A 381 6.90 1.27 14.79
C LEU A 381 6.79 2.80 14.68
N MET A 382 6.40 3.30 13.51
CA MET A 382 6.29 4.73 13.24
C MET A 382 5.06 5.38 13.89
N ASP A 383 3.92 4.71 13.81
CA ASP A 383 2.62 5.21 14.29
C ASP A 383 1.93 4.20 15.22
N GLY A 384 2.67 3.18 15.68
CA GLY A 384 2.18 2.05 16.44
C GLY A 384 1.71 0.89 15.56
N PHE A 385 1.81 1.01 14.24
CA PHE A 385 1.35 0.00 13.28
C PHE A 385 2.34 -0.24 12.13
N HIS A 386 2.79 0.83 11.45
CA HIS A 386 3.72 0.74 10.34
C HIS A 386 5.17 0.67 10.81
N LEU A 387 6.02 -0.09 10.11
CA LEU A 387 7.43 -0.24 10.47
C LEU A 387 8.20 1.06 10.26
N GLN A 388 9.07 1.39 11.22
CA GLN A 388 10.12 2.40 11.06
C GLN A 388 11.49 1.74 10.89
N ARG A 389 12.60 2.50 10.99
CA ARG A 389 13.96 2.02 10.75
C ARG A 389 14.27 0.64 11.34
N MET A 390 14.11 0.45 12.65
CA MET A 390 14.46 -0.84 13.27
C MET A 390 13.53 -1.97 12.84
N GLY A 391 12.23 -1.72 12.74
CA GLY A 391 11.25 -2.71 12.26
C GLY A 391 11.49 -3.15 10.82
N ASN A 392 11.84 -2.19 9.93
CA ASN A 392 12.22 -2.47 8.55
C ASN A 392 13.48 -3.33 8.49
N GLU A 393 14.48 -3.05 9.33
CA GLU A 393 15.71 -3.82 9.40
C GLU A 393 15.48 -5.27 9.86
N VAL A 394 14.65 -5.48 10.90
CA VAL A 394 14.28 -6.83 11.37
C VAL A 394 13.73 -7.67 10.22
N LEU A 395 12.76 -7.10 9.49
CA LEU A 395 12.08 -7.77 8.38
C LEU A 395 13.03 -8.04 7.22
N TYR A 396 13.79 -7.02 6.80
CA TYR A 396 14.78 -7.12 5.73
C TYR A 396 15.80 -8.24 6.01
N LYS A 397 16.45 -8.20 7.18
CA LYS A 397 17.43 -9.22 7.59
C LYS A 397 16.79 -10.61 7.73
N GLY A 398 15.56 -10.67 8.24
CA GLY A 398 14.79 -11.92 8.33
C GLY A 398 14.57 -12.58 6.96
N ILE A 399 14.19 -11.79 5.96
CA ILE A 399 14.01 -12.26 4.58
C ILE A 399 15.35 -12.73 3.99
N MET A 400 16.42 -11.93 4.12
CA MET A 400 17.75 -12.31 3.62
C MET A 400 18.24 -13.63 4.24
N ASN A 401 18.05 -13.79 5.55
CA ASN A 401 18.41 -15.01 6.26
C ASN A 401 17.58 -16.22 5.82
N ALA A 402 16.28 -16.03 5.59
CA ALA A 402 15.43 -17.08 5.04
C ALA A 402 15.88 -17.51 3.63
N VAL A 403 16.23 -16.55 2.77
CA VAL A 403 16.81 -16.86 1.45
C VAL A 403 18.14 -17.59 1.59
N ALA A 404 19.05 -17.10 2.42
CA ALA A 404 20.37 -17.72 2.60
C ALA A 404 20.28 -19.18 3.09
N LEU A 405 19.33 -19.47 3.99
CA LEU A 405 19.16 -20.79 4.58
C LEU A 405 18.39 -21.77 3.68
N HIS A 406 17.29 -21.31 3.08
CA HIS A 406 16.35 -22.21 2.39
C HIS A 406 16.50 -22.17 0.87
N TYR A 407 16.90 -21.03 0.32
CA TYR A 407 17.01 -20.80 -1.12
C TYR A 407 18.36 -20.17 -1.49
N PRO A 408 19.50 -20.77 -1.09
CA PRO A 408 20.82 -20.15 -1.24
C PRO A 408 21.14 -19.79 -2.69
N GLN A 409 20.61 -20.52 -3.67
CA GLN A 409 20.75 -20.20 -5.09
C GLN A 409 20.16 -18.85 -5.51
N LEU A 410 19.20 -18.33 -4.73
CA LEU A 410 18.58 -17.03 -4.97
C LEU A 410 19.22 -15.89 -4.16
N HIS A 411 20.18 -16.21 -3.27
CA HIS A 411 20.89 -15.19 -2.51
C HIS A 411 21.83 -14.39 -3.44
N PRO A 412 21.95 -13.06 -3.32
CA PRO A 412 22.77 -12.23 -4.22
C PRO A 412 24.23 -12.67 -4.38
N ILE A 413 24.84 -13.21 -3.30
CA ILE A 413 26.19 -13.79 -3.32
C ILE A 413 26.29 -14.98 -4.29
N CYS A 414 25.25 -15.81 -4.36
CA CYS A 414 25.23 -17.04 -5.17
C CYS A 414 24.54 -16.85 -6.53
N TRP A 415 23.82 -15.74 -6.71
CA TRP A 415 23.15 -15.40 -7.95
C TRP A 415 23.99 -14.40 -8.73
N PRO A 416 24.83 -14.81 -9.71
CA PRO A 416 25.74 -13.90 -10.41
C PRO A 416 25.03 -12.75 -11.13
N THR A 417 25.73 -11.62 -11.32
CA THR A 417 25.18 -10.48 -12.04
C THR A 417 24.96 -10.86 -13.49
N VAL A 418 23.95 -10.25 -14.10
CA VAL A 418 23.60 -10.52 -15.49
C VAL A 418 24.78 -10.26 -16.43
N PHE A 419 25.54 -9.20 -16.16
CA PHE A 419 26.74 -8.87 -16.91
C PHE A 419 27.98 -8.89 -16.03
N PRO A 420 29.16 -9.09 -16.62
CA PRO A 420 30.41 -9.03 -15.89
C PRO A 420 30.62 -7.65 -15.26
N GLY A 421 31.25 -7.62 -14.08
CA GLY A 421 31.63 -6.37 -13.43
C GLY A 421 32.69 -5.62 -14.25
N TYR A 422 32.77 -4.31 -14.07
CA TYR A 422 33.66 -3.44 -14.87
C TYR A 422 35.15 -3.84 -14.83
N ASN A 423 35.61 -4.51 -13.77
CA ASN A 423 36.99 -4.98 -13.60
C ASN A 423 37.28 -6.36 -14.24
N THR A 424 36.28 -7.02 -14.81
CA THR A 424 36.47 -8.36 -15.37
C THR A 424 36.99 -8.29 -16.80
N GLU A 425 37.82 -9.26 -17.19
CA GLU A 425 38.36 -9.32 -18.57
C GLU A 425 37.29 -9.65 -19.62
N SER A 426 36.15 -10.21 -19.22
CA SER A 426 35.05 -10.51 -20.13
C SER A 426 34.20 -9.28 -20.42
N SER A 427 33.97 -8.99 -21.70
CA SER A 427 33.14 -7.86 -22.12
C SER A 427 31.64 -8.20 -22.12
N PRO A 428 30.73 -7.22 -21.92
CA PRO A 428 29.29 -7.45 -22.02
C PRO A 428 28.87 -8.04 -23.38
N GLU A 429 29.52 -7.66 -24.48
CA GLU A 429 29.24 -8.18 -25.83
C GLU A 429 29.52 -9.69 -25.92
N GLN A 430 30.59 -10.16 -25.28
CA GLN A 430 30.91 -11.58 -25.21
C GLN A 430 29.88 -12.37 -24.39
N SER A 431 29.25 -11.74 -23.40
CA SER A 431 28.18 -12.33 -22.59
C SER A 431 26.82 -12.40 -23.31
N ILE A 432 26.54 -11.45 -24.21
CA ILE A 432 25.33 -11.44 -25.05
C ILE A 432 25.40 -12.55 -26.11
N LEU A 433 26.54 -12.70 -26.78
CA LEU A 433 26.73 -13.69 -27.85
C LEU A 433 26.58 -15.15 -27.38
N LYS A 434 26.70 -15.41 -26.07
CA LYS A 434 26.50 -16.75 -25.48
C LYS A 434 25.03 -17.09 -25.23
N ARG A 435 24.12 -16.10 -25.14
CA ARG A 435 22.69 -16.32 -24.93
C ARG A 435 21.98 -16.38 -26.28
N HIS A 436 21.59 -17.58 -26.72
CA HIS A 436 20.90 -17.77 -27.99
C HIS A 436 19.40 -17.51 -27.83
N CYS A 437 19.01 -16.25 -27.91
CA CYS A 437 17.60 -15.88 -28.05
C CYS A 437 17.14 -16.02 -29.51
N ASN A 438 16.48 -17.12 -29.83
CA ASN A 438 15.91 -17.31 -31.16
C ASN A 438 14.60 -16.52 -31.31
N SER A 439 14.70 -15.23 -31.65
CA SER A 439 13.55 -14.40 -32.05
C SER A 439 12.97 -14.77 -33.44
N ASN A 440 13.44 -15.84 -34.10
CA ASN A 440 13.05 -16.17 -35.46
C ASN A 440 12.09 -17.36 -35.51
N ASN A 441 10.84 -17.19 -35.06
CA ASN A 441 9.82 -18.18 -35.41
C ASN A 441 8.42 -17.67 -35.73
N HIS A 442 8.24 -16.38 -36.07
CA HIS A 442 6.99 -15.87 -36.66
C HIS A 442 7.27 -14.97 -37.88
N ASN A 443 7.85 -15.54 -38.92
CA ASN A 443 7.65 -15.05 -40.30
C ASN A 443 8.21 -16.08 -41.29
N ASN A 444 7.41 -17.10 -41.60
CA ASN A 444 7.49 -17.70 -42.93
C ASN A 444 6.12 -18.19 -43.39
N ASN A 445 5.86 -17.88 -44.66
CA ASN A 445 4.87 -18.45 -45.57
C ASN A 445 3.44 -17.89 -45.52
N ASN A 446 3.26 -16.75 -46.19
CA ASN A 446 2.32 -16.71 -47.32
C ASN A 446 2.61 -15.53 -48.27
N LYS A 447 3.53 -15.75 -49.22
CA LYS A 447 3.51 -15.12 -50.55
C LYS A 447 4.11 -16.10 -51.55
N ILE A 448 3.24 -16.84 -52.24
CA ILE A 448 3.44 -17.24 -53.64
C ILE A 448 2.37 -16.50 -54.42
#